data_AF-A0A914LBZ6-F1
#
_entry.id   AF-A0A914LBZ6-F1
#
_cell.length_a   1.000
_cell.length_b   1.000
_cell.length_c   1.000
_cell.angle_alpha   90.00
_cell.angle_beta   90.00
_cell.angle_gamma   90.00
#
_symmetry.space_group_name_H-M   'P 1'
#
loop_
_entity.id
_entity.type
_entity.pdbx_description
1 polymer ?
#
loop_
_entity_poly.entity_id
_entity_poly.type
_entity_poly.pdbx_seq_one_letter_code
_entity_poly.pdbx_strand_id
1 'polypeptide(L)'
;MISICKRMAKSTCYKIMFVMGVIDMAAVIVVGLLTGYFGYFGFVFCSSPKFIYFVGVHNFFCWATETTMEGILAINRCIELLSTELARKIFSGLKLWLYMKRDISPYFLCRFGMVNNH
;
A
#
# COMPACT_ATOMS: atom_id res chain seq x y z
N MET A 1 -9.76 -27.35 2.36
CA MET A 1 -9.14 -26.00 2.33
C MET A 1 -8.25 -25.78 1.08
N ILE A 2 -7.46 -26.77 0.65
CA ILE A 2 -6.56 -26.69 -0.53
C ILE A 2 -7.29 -26.52 -1.89
N SER A 3 -8.54 -27.00 -2.00
CA SER A 3 -9.37 -26.90 -3.22
C SER A 3 -9.80 -25.48 -3.57
N ILE A 4 -9.84 -24.56 -2.59
CA ILE A 4 -10.17 -23.14 -2.79
C ILE A 4 -8.93 -22.39 -3.32
N CYS A 5 -7.74 -22.70 -2.81
CA CYS A 5 -6.48 -22.09 -3.23
C CYS A 5 -6.18 -22.27 -4.72
N LYS A 6 -6.47 -23.46 -5.28
CA LYS A 6 -6.23 -23.75 -6.72
C LYS A 6 -7.17 -23.00 -7.67
N ARG A 7 -8.40 -22.67 -7.24
CA ARG A 7 -9.37 -21.92 -8.04
C ARG A 7 -9.17 -20.40 -7.92
N MET A 8 -8.68 -19.94 -6.76
CA MET A 8 -8.34 -18.54 -6.47
C MET A 8 -6.98 -18.10 -7.06
N ALA A 9 -6.02 -19.02 -7.24
CA ALA A 9 -4.72 -18.73 -7.87
C ALA A 9 -4.84 -18.27 -9.34
N LYS A 10 -5.99 -18.50 -9.99
CA LYS A 10 -6.28 -18.04 -11.36
C LYS A 10 -7.05 -16.71 -11.41
N SER A 11 -7.58 -16.19 -10.30
CA SER A 11 -8.43 -14.99 -10.29
C SER A 11 -7.69 -13.76 -9.74
N THR A 12 -8.15 -12.57 -10.12
CA THR A 12 -7.60 -11.24 -9.78
C THR A 12 -7.29 -11.05 -8.29
N CYS A 13 -7.95 -11.81 -7.42
CA CYS A 13 -7.74 -11.84 -5.97
C CYS A 13 -6.31 -12.24 -5.57
N TYR A 14 -5.68 -13.22 -6.23
CA TYR A 14 -4.30 -13.63 -5.91
C TYR A 14 -3.29 -12.52 -6.21
N LYS A 15 -3.51 -11.76 -7.29
CA LYS A 15 -2.65 -10.61 -7.65
C LYS A 15 -2.74 -9.51 -6.60
N ILE A 16 -3.93 -9.24 -6.07
CA ILE A 16 -4.12 -8.22 -5.01
C ILE A 16 -3.44 -8.66 -3.72
N MET A 17 -3.65 -9.91 -3.29
CA MET A 17 -3.03 -10.45 -2.08
C MET A 17 -1.49 -10.47 -2.16
N PHE A 18 -0.93 -10.79 -3.33
CA PHE A 18 0.52 -10.76 -3.53
C PHE A 18 1.08 -9.34 -3.42
N VAL A 19 0.45 -8.36 -4.07
CA VAL A 19 0.87 -6.96 -3.99
C VAL A 19 0.74 -6.42 -2.56
N MET A 20 -0.35 -6.76 -1.86
CA MET A 20 -0.55 -6.42 -0.45
C MET A 20 0.59 -6.93 0.42
N GLY A 21 0.94 -8.21 0.28
CA GLY A 21 2.04 -8.79 1.06
C GLY A 21 3.39 -8.12 0.80
N VAL A 22 3.66 -7.69 -0.43
CA VAL A 22 4.91 -6.97 -0.75
C VAL A 22 4.93 -5.59 -0.08
N ILE A 23 3.79 -4.88 -0.04
CA ILE A 23 3.68 -3.56 0.61
C ILE A 23 3.84 -3.69 2.12
N ASP A 24 3.22 -4.70 2.74
CA ASP A 24 3.28 -4.94 4.18
C ASP A 24 4.71 -5.28 4.64
N MET A 25 5.43 -6.11 3.88
CA MET A 25 6.85 -6.37 4.16
C MET A 25 7.70 -5.09 4.07
N ALA A 26 7.42 -4.21 3.10
CA ALA A 26 8.12 -2.93 2.99
C ALA A 26 7.76 -1.97 4.14
N ALA A 27 6.49 -1.95 4.57
CA ALA A 27 6.01 -1.13 5.67
C ALA A 27 6.66 -1.54 7.00
N VAL A 28 6.73 -2.84 7.29
CA VAL A 28 7.36 -3.38 8.51
C VAL A 28 8.85 -3.08 8.57
N ILE A 29 9.55 -3.10 7.43
CA ILE A 29 10.97 -2.69 7.38
C ILE A 29 11.13 -1.23 7.83
N VAL A 30 10.27 -0.33 7.34
CA VAL A 30 10.37 1.09 7.66
C VAL A 30 9.86 1.40 9.07
N VAL A 31 8.70 0.86 9.45
CA VAL A 31 8.12 1.15 10.77
C VAL A 31 8.84 0.40 11.89
N GLY A 32 9.37 -0.79 11.62
CA GLY A 32 10.04 -1.63 12.61
C GLY A 32 11.52 -1.27 12.76
N LEU A 33 12.29 -1.42 11.69
CA LEU A 33 13.75 -1.25 11.77
C LEU A 33 14.15 0.22 11.88
N LEU A 34 13.55 1.10 11.07
CA LEU A 34 13.92 2.52 11.07
C LEU A 34 13.43 3.23 12.34
N THR A 35 12.18 3.02 12.76
CA THR A 35 11.69 3.58 14.03
C THR A 35 12.47 3.03 15.23
N GLY A 36 12.80 1.73 15.23
CA GLY A 36 13.64 1.12 16.25
C GLY A 36 15.04 1.73 16.31
N TYR A 37 15.65 1.98 15.14
CA TYR A 37 16.94 2.66 15.03
C TYR A 37 16.87 4.09 15.57
N PHE A 38 15.83 4.86 15.21
CA PHE A 38 15.65 6.21 15.75
C PHE A 38 15.43 6.22 17.25
N GLY A 39 14.66 5.26 17.78
CA GLY A 39 14.42 5.10 19.20
C GLY A 39 15.69 4.78 19.98
N TYR A 40 16.56 3.93 19.43
CA TYR A 40 17.83 3.58 20.07
C TYR A 40 18.81 4.76 20.15
N PHE A 41 18.90 5.54 19.07
CA PHE A 41 19.80 6.70 18.99
C PHE A 41 19.19 8.02 19.51
N GLY A 42 17.90 8.03 19.89
CA GLY A 42 17.21 9.23 20.36
C GLY A 42 17.08 10.32 19.29
N PHE A 43 16.98 9.94 18.00
CA PHE A 43 16.83 10.91 16.91
C PHE A 43 15.49 11.62 17.02
N VAL A 44 15.54 12.93 17.32
CA VAL A 44 14.39 13.83 17.33
C VAL A 44 14.29 14.62 16.03
N PHE A 45 13.09 15.16 15.74
CA PHE A 45 12.82 16.01 14.56
C PHE A 45 13.88 17.11 14.32
N CYS A 46 14.49 17.63 15.39
CA CYS A 46 15.49 18.69 15.31
C CYS A 46 16.86 18.27 14.75
N SER A 47 17.23 16.98 14.78
CA SER A 47 18.55 16.53 14.28
C SER A 47 18.59 16.35 12.75
N SER A 48 17.52 15.84 12.15
CA SER A 48 17.45 15.58 10.71
C SER A 48 16.00 15.61 10.23
N PRO A 49 15.41 16.81 10.08
CA PRO A 49 13.98 16.96 9.78
C PRO A 49 13.60 16.35 8.43
N LYS A 50 14.48 16.43 7.43
CA LYS A 50 14.24 15.86 6.09
C LYS A 50 14.07 14.34 6.14
N PHE A 51 14.87 13.64 6.96
CA PHE A 51 14.86 12.18 7.02
C PHE A 51 13.62 11.64 7.73
N ILE A 52 13.30 12.19 8.92
CA ILE A 52 12.11 11.78 9.68
C ILE A 52 10.82 12.06 8.90
N TYR A 53 10.78 13.19 8.18
CA TYR A 53 9.65 13.53 7.34
C TYR A 53 9.48 12.54 6.16
N PHE A 54 10.56 12.17 5.47
CA PHE A 54 10.51 11.14 4.41
C PHE A 54 9.97 9.80 4.91
N VAL A 55 10.40 9.38 6.11
CA VAL A 55 9.98 8.12 6.73
C VAL A 55 8.51 8.17 7.13
N GLY A 56 8.06 9.28 7.73
CA GLY A 56 6.66 9.47 8.11
C GLY A 56 5.73 9.48 6.91
N VAL A 57 6.11 10.17 5.82
CA VAL A 57 5.36 10.15 4.56
C VAL A 57 5.33 8.71 4.04
N HIS A 58 6.48 8.02 3.94
CA HIS A 58 6.60 6.62 3.51
C HIS A 58 5.60 5.69 4.21
N ASN A 59 5.56 5.77 5.54
CA ASN A 59 4.67 4.95 6.34
C ASN A 59 3.19 5.23 6.06
N PHE A 60 2.82 6.52 5.92
CA PHE A 60 1.43 6.91 5.66
C PHE A 60 0.90 6.36 4.33
N PHE A 61 1.75 6.19 3.31
CA PHE A 61 1.36 5.61 2.02
C PHE A 61 1.17 4.13 2.04
N CYS A 62 2.10 3.41 2.66
CA CYS A 62 1.95 1.97 2.81
C CYS A 62 0.60 1.70 3.48
N TRP A 63 0.27 2.46 4.54
CA TRP A 63 -1.00 2.36 5.23
C TRP A 63 -2.21 2.76 4.36
N ALA A 64 -2.14 3.86 3.62
CA ALA A 64 -3.23 4.30 2.74
C ALA A 64 -3.50 3.32 1.58
N THR A 65 -2.44 2.73 1.03
CA THR A 65 -2.54 1.74 -0.04
C THR A 65 -3.07 0.41 0.50
N GLU A 66 -2.62 -0.04 1.67
CA GLU A 66 -3.14 -1.24 2.34
C GLU A 66 -4.64 -1.15 2.59
N THR A 67 -5.08 -0.06 3.23
CA THR A 67 -6.51 0.16 3.56
C THR A 67 -7.40 0.22 2.33
N THR A 68 -6.89 0.79 1.23
CA THR A 68 -7.61 0.82 -0.04
C THR A 68 -7.71 -0.59 -0.64
N MET A 69 -6.63 -1.36 -0.63
CA MET A 69 -6.56 -2.69 -1.24
C MET A 69 -7.34 -3.75 -0.44
N GLU A 70 -7.37 -3.67 0.89
CA GLU A 70 -8.25 -4.52 1.71
C GLU A 70 -9.74 -4.22 1.47
N GLY A 71 -10.10 -2.95 1.28
CA GLY A 71 -11.47 -2.56 0.92
C GLY A 71 -11.89 -3.12 -0.44
N ILE A 72 -10.98 -3.04 -1.43
CA ILE A 72 -11.15 -3.64 -2.75
C ILE A 72 -11.32 -5.17 -2.64
N LEU A 73 -10.56 -5.82 -1.77
CA LEU A 73 -10.65 -7.25 -1.51
C LEU A 73 -11.99 -7.64 -0.85
N ALA A 74 -12.46 -6.86 0.12
CA ALA A 74 -13.76 -7.05 0.76
C ALA A 74 -14.90 -6.94 -0.25
N ILE A 75 -14.86 -5.92 -1.11
CA ILE A 75 -15.82 -5.75 -2.21
C ILE A 75 -15.76 -6.93 -3.17
N ASN A 76 -14.56 -7.41 -3.51
CA ASN A 76 -14.41 -8.60 -4.37
C ASN A 76 -15.11 -9.83 -3.78
N ARG A 77 -15.05 -10.03 -2.45
CA ARG A 77 -15.76 -11.13 -1.77
C ARG A 77 -17.26 -10.95 -1.77
N CYS A 78 -17.76 -9.73 -1.55
CA CYS A 78 -19.19 -9.43 -1.62
C CYS A 78 -19.74 -9.67 -3.03
N ILE A 79 -19.01 -9.27 -4.08
CA ILE A 79 -19.44 -9.43 -5.46
C ILE A 79 -19.38 -10.89 -5.92
N GLU A 80 -18.37 -11.65 -5.48
CA GLU A 80 -18.30 -13.11 -5.72
C GLU A 80 -19.54 -13.85 -5.18
N LEU A 81 -20.16 -13.35 -4.11
CA LEU A 81 -21.41 -13.90 -3.54
C LEU A 81 -22.66 -13.52 -4.35
N LEU A 82 -22.64 -12.38 -5.04
CA LEU A 82 -23.78 -11.85 -5.81
C LEU A 82 -23.78 -12.35 -7.26
N SER A 83 -22.66 -12.20 -7.99
CA SER A 83 -22.49 -12.73 -9.35
C SER A 83 -21.04 -12.63 -9.86
N THR A 84 -20.55 -13.68 -10.51
CA THR A 84 -19.20 -13.75 -11.09
C THR A 84 -18.97 -12.85 -12.31
N GLU A 85 -20.04 -12.41 -12.99
CA GLU A 85 -19.94 -11.55 -14.18
C GLU A 85 -19.64 -10.09 -13.83
N LEU A 86 -20.18 -9.59 -12.72
CA LEU A 86 -19.93 -8.21 -12.26
C LEU A 86 -18.48 -8.03 -11.80
N ALA A 87 -17.92 -9.05 -11.14
CA ALA A 87 -16.53 -9.07 -10.70
C ALA A 87 -15.57 -8.86 -11.88
N ARG A 88 -15.81 -9.53 -13.02
CA ARG A 88 -14.96 -9.39 -14.22
C ARG A 88 -15.00 -7.98 -14.83
N LYS A 89 -16.15 -7.29 -14.83
CA LYS A 89 -16.26 -5.91 -15.34
C LYS A 89 -15.62 -4.87 -14.43
N ILE A 90 -15.72 -5.05 -13.11
CA ILE A 90 -15.21 -4.08 -12.13
C ILE A 90 -13.70 -4.19 -11.95
N PHE A 91 -13.14 -5.40 -12.06
CA PHE A 91 -11.73 -5.71 -11.84
C PHE A 91 -10.87 -5.82 -13.12
N SER A 92 -11.19 -5.06 -14.18
CA SER A 92 -10.23 -4.88 -15.26
C SER A 92 -8.98 -4.16 -14.70
N GLY A 93 -7.80 -4.73 -14.94
CA GLY A 93 -6.54 -4.41 -14.23
C GLY A 93 -6.07 -2.95 -14.28
N LEU A 94 -6.75 -2.09 -15.04
CA LEU A 94 -6.49 -0.65 -15.12
C LEU A 94 -6.76 0.08 -13.79
N LYS A 95 -7.72 -0.38 -12.97
CA LYS A 95 -8.06 0.31 -11.71
C LYS A 95 -7.01 0.13 -10.61
N LEU A 96 -6.38 -1.05 -10.52
CA LEU A 96 -5.25 -1.28 -9.59
C LEU A 96 -4.09 -0.31 -9.85
N TRP A 97 -3.80 -0.06 -11.12
CA TRP A 97 -2.76 0.89 -11.52
C TRP A 97 -3.15 2.34 -11.20
N LEU A 98 -4.44 2.68 -11.28
CA LEU A 98 -4.96 3.99 -10.87
C LEU A 98 -4.83 4.20 -9.34
N TYR A 99 -5.02 3.17 -8.51
CA TYR A 99 -4.84 3.28 -7.07
C TYR A 99 -3.36 3.50 -6.69
N MET A 100 -2.44 2.74 -7.28
CA MET A 100 -0.99 2.97 -7.09
C MET A 100 -0.59 4.40 -7.51
N LYS A 101 -1.13 4.91 -8.61
CA LYS A 101 -0.87 6.29 -9.06
C LYS A 101 -1.44 7.36 -8.14
N ARG A 102 -2.63 7.14 -7.58
CA ARG A 102 -3.29 8.10 -6.67
C ARG A 102 -2.44 8.33 -5.44
N ASP A 103 -1.98 7.25 -4.81
CA ASP A 103 -1.25 7.34 -3.56
C ASP A 103 0.21 7.85 -3.79
N ILE A 104 0.77 7.69 -5.00
CA ILE A 104 2.08 8.25 -5.40
C ILE A 104 2.03 9.77 -5.62
N SER A 105 0.87 10.33 -5.97
CA SER A 105 0.70 11.78 -6.19
C SER A 105 1.18 12.65 -5.01
N PRO A 106 0.80 12.37 -3.75
CA PRO A 106 1.31 13.13 -2.61
C PRO A 106 2.82 12.97 -2.39
N TYR A 107 3.45 11.84 -2.72
CA TYR A 107 4.93 11.71 -2.65
C TYR A 107 5.63 12.68 -3.57
N PHE A 108 5.13 12.76 -4.80
CA PHE A 108 5.76 13.57 -5.82
C PHE A 108 5.61 15.06 -5.50
N LEU A 109 4.44 15.47 -5.03
CA LEU A 109 4.18 16.83 -4.53
C LEU A 109 5.05 17.16 -3.30
N CYS A 110 5.20 16.21 -2.39
CA CYS A 110 6.01 16.36 -1.17
C CYS A 110 7.51 16.50 -1.50
N ARG A 111 8.01 15.73 -2.49
CA ARG A 111 9.37 15.86 -3.02
C ARG A 111 9.60 17.22 -3.70
N PHE A 112 8.60 17.74 -4.41
CA PHE A 112 8.65 19.07 -5.06
C PHE A 112 8.58 20.22 -4.04
N GLY A 113 7.79 20.08 -2.98
CA GLY A 113 7.66 21.06 -1.90
C GLY A 113 8.96 21.27 -1.10
N MET A 114 9.77 20.21 -0.94
CA MET A 114 11.09 20.31 -0.31
C MET A 114 12.19 20.85 -1.24
N VAL A 115 12.04 20.71 -2.57
CA VAL A 115 12.97 21.30 -3.56
C VAL A 115 12.80 22.82 -3.68
N ASN A 116 11.60 23.34 -3.46
CA ASN A 116 11.30 24.78 -3.60
C ASN A 116 11.45 25.60 -2.29
N ASN A 117 11.88 24.98 -1.18
CA ASN A 117 12.12 25.66 0.11
C ASN A 117 13.64 25.86 0.39
N HIS A 118 14.43 26.02 -0.67
CA HIS A 118 15.84 26.41 -0.61
C HIS A 118 16.04 27.75 -1.30
#